data_AF-A0A2K8SEN8-F1
#
_entry.id   AF-A0A2K8SEN8-F1
#
_cell.length_a   1.000
_cell.length_b   1.000
_cell.length_c   1.000
_cell.angle_alpha   90.00
_cell.angle_beta   90.00
_cell.angle_gamma   90.00
#
_symmetry.space_group_name_H-M   'P 1'
#
loop_
_entity.id
_entity.type
_entity.pdbx_description
1 polymer ?
#
loop_
_entity_poly.entity_id
_entity_poly.type
_entity_poly.pdbx_seq_one_letter_code
_entity_poly.pdbx_strand_id
1 'polypeptide(L)'
;MKELICNNCKSNADFKRISQLNVVTLICKKCAIKELNAQLKNNDKTKCETCENVSKYMLVTQLNRVKNYCEVCLLKDYKKSI
;
A
#
# COMPACT_ATOMS: atom_id res chain seq x y z
N MET A 1 -13.03 -13.70 17.48
CA MET A 1 -12.27 -13.36 16.26
C MET A 1 -10.79 -13.32 16.62
N LYS A 2 -9.91 -14.01 15.90
CA LYS A 2 -8.46 -13.85 16.11
C LYS A 2 -8.09 -12.45 15.59
N GLU A 3 -7.59 -11.59 16.47
CA GLU A 3 -7.05 -10.30 16.03
C GLU A 3 -5.86 -10.56 15.14
N LEU A 4 -5.94 -10.12 13.88
CA LEU A 4 -4.84 -10.21 12.95
C LEU A 4 -3.89 -9.07 13.28
N ILE A 5 -2.67 -9.40 13.71
CA ILE A 5 -1.70 -8.42 14.18
C ILE A 5 -0.68 -8.14 13.07
N CYS A 6 -0.42 -6.87 12.82
CA CYS A 6 0.61 -6.38 11.90
C CYS A 6 1.99 -6.81 12.40
N ASN A 7 2.76 -7.48 11.55
CA ASN A 7 4.10 -7.95 11.89
C ASN A 7 5.06 -6.81 12.24
N ASN A 8 4.88 -5.62 11.64
CA ASN A 8 5.84 -4.52 11.74
C ASN A 8 5.58 -3.60 12.93
N CYS A 9 4.33 -3.34 13.31
CA CYS A 9 4.00 -2.37 14.37
C CYS A 9 3.07 -2.91 15.47
N LYS A 10 2.70 -4.19 15.40
CA LYS A 10 1.82 -4.86 16.37
C LYS A 10 0.41 -4.28 16.52
N SER A 11 0.01 -3.35 15.65
CA SER A 11 -1.38 -2.90 15.53
C SER A 11 -2.23 -3.94 14.81
N ASN A 12 -3.55 -3.72 14.73
CA ASN A 12 -4.41 -4.52 13.86
C ASN A 12 -3.93 -4.46 12.40
N ALA A 13 -3.91 -5.59 11.74
CA ALA A 13 -3.58 -5.75 10.34
C ALA A 13 -4.85 -5.59 9.49
N ASP A 14 -4.73 -4.83 8.41
CA ASP A 14 -5.78 -4.63 7.42
C ASP A 14 -5.55 -5.51 6.17
N PHE A 15 -4.30 -5.94 5.97
CA PHE A 15 -3.84 -6.62 4.79
C PHE A 15 -2.95 -7.82 5.11
N LYS A 16 -2.85 -8.71 4.12
CA LYS A 16 -1.86 -9.78 4.03
C LYS A 16 -1.09 -9.66 2.71
N ARG A 17 0.23 -9.80 2.77
CA ARG A 17 1.10 -9.96 1.61
C ARG A 17 1.61 -11.39 1.56
N ILE A 18 1.63 -11.99 0.38
CA ILE A 18 2.23 -13.30 0.15
C ILE A 18 3.53 -13.04 -0.62
N SER A 19 4.66 -13.41 -0.03
CA SER A 19 5.97 -13.30 -0.70
C SER A 19 6.11 -14.38 -1.78
N GLN A 20 7.12 -14.25 -2.65
CA GLN A 20 7.46 -15.28 -3.64
C GLN A 20 7.79 -16.65 -3.00
N LEU A 21 8.19 -16.67 -1.73
CA LEU A 21 8.46 -17.87 -0.94
C LEU A 21 7.21 -18.42 -0.23
N ASN A 22 5.99 -18.00 -0.63
CA ASN A 22 4.72 -18.35 0.00
C ASN A 22 4.57 -17.98 1.48
N VAL A 23 5.45 -17.12 2.01
CA VAL A 23 5.32 -16.61 3.38
C VAL A 23 4.22 -15.56 3.44
N VAL A 24 3.22 -15.79 4.30
CA VAL A 24 2.13 -14.84 4.59
C VAL A 24 2.58 -13.86 5.66
N THR A 25 2.55 -12.57 5.33
CA THR A 25 2.86 -11.47 6.25
C THR A 25 1.60 -10.65 6.47
N LEU A 26 1.17 -10.50 7.73
CA LEU A 26 0.09 -9.61 8.12
C LEU A 26 0.64 -8.19 8.30
N ILE A 27 -0.04 -7.20 7.73
CA ILE A 27 0.44 -5.81 7.72
C ILE A 27 -0.72 -4.83 7.77
N CYS A 28 -0.55 -3.74 8.51
CA CYS A 28 -1.52 -2.64 8.53
C CYS A 28 -1.28 -1.68 7.36
N LYS A 29 -2.31 -0.89 7.02
CA LYS A 29 -2.26 0.09 5.93
C LYS A 29 -1.06 1.03 6.04
N LYS A 30 -0.80 1.56 7.24
CA LYS A 30 0.29 2.51 7.50
C LYS A 30 1.65 1.88 7.20
N CYS A 31 1.86 0.64 7.65
CA CYS A 31 3.10 -0.08 7.39
C CYS A 31 3.26 -0.42 5.90
N ALA A 32 2.19 -0.81 5.20
CA ALA A 32 2.26 -1.07 3.76
C ALA A 32 2.65 0.18 2.95
N ILE A 33 2.04 1.33 3.24
CA ILE A 33 2.39 2.62 2.59
C ILE A 33 3.86 2.99 2.88
N LYS A 34 4.31 2.78 4.12
CA LYS A 34 5.70 3.05 4.53
C LYS A 34 6.70 2.12 3.83
N GLU A 35 6.41 0.83 3.69
CA GLU A 35 7.26 -0.12 2.96
C GLU A 35 7.43 0.26 1.49
N LEU A 36 6.35 0.78 0.87
CA LEU A 36 6.41 1.28 -0.49
C LEU A 36 7.13 2.62 -0.60
N ASN A 37 7.48 3.30 0.51
CA ASN A 37 7.98 4.68 0.51
C ASN A 37 7.06 5.64 -0.24
N ALA A 38 5.74 5.40 -0.19
CA ALA A 38 4.78 6.28 -0.85
C ALA A 38 4.46 7.50 0.04
N GLN A 39 4.46 8.68 -0.56
CA GLN A 39 4.14 9.93 0.10
C GLN A 39 2.68 10.32 -0.14
N LEU A 40 2.00 10.82 0.89
CA LEU A 40 0.63 11.33 0.73
C LEU A 40 0.64 12.63 -0.09
N LYS A 41 -0.32 12.77 -1.00
CA LYS A 41 -0.58 14.01 -1.72
C LYS A 41 -1.91 14.59 -1.27
N ASN A 42 -1.94 15.91 -1.08
CA ASN A 42 -3.16 16.70 -0.85
C ASN A 42 -3.61 17.42 -2.14
N ASN A 43 -3.59 16.73 -3.29
CA ASN A 43 -3.96 17.35 -4.56
C ASN A 43 -4.96 16.48 -5.32
N ASP A 44 -6.22 16.92 -5.32
CA ASP A 44 -7.36 16.21 -5.91
C ASP A 44 -7.38 16.25 -7.45
N LYS A 45 -6.48 17.00 -8.09
CA LYS A 45 -6.42 17.12 -9.56
C LYS A 45 -5.49 16.09 -10.20
N THR A 46 -4.67 15.38 -9.42
CA THR A 46 -3.71 14.40 -9.98
C THR A 46 -4.40 13.07 -10.18
N LYS A 47 -4.37 12.51 -11.39
CA LYS A 47 -4.91 11.18 -11.69
C LYS A 47 -3.94 10.06 -11.34
N CYS A 48 -4.49 8.90 -10.99
CA CYS A 48 -3.77 7.64 -10.84
C CYS A 48 -3.29 7.16 -12.21
N GLU A 49 -2.03 6.75 -12.30
CA GLU A 49 -1.44 6.27 -13.57
C GLU A 49 -2.05 4.97 -14.08
N THR A 50 -2.74 4.21 -13.24
CA THR A 50 -3.26 2.88 -13.61
C THR A 50 -4.75 2.88 -13.93
N CYS A 51 -5.55 3.69 -13.23
CA CYS A 51 -7.01 3.64 -13.34
C CYS A 51 -7.67 5.01 -13.48
N GLU A 52 -6.88 6.07 -13.67
CA GLU A 52 -7.33 7.46 -13.86
C GLU A 52 -8.14 8.10 -12.72
N ASN A 53 -8.50 7.35 -11.67
CA ASN A 53 -9.11 7.88 -10.46
C ASN A 53 -8.20 8.89 -9.75
N VAL A 54 -8.76 9.72 -8.87
CA VAL A 54 -7.98 10.68 -8.07
C VAL A 54 -6.86 9.97 -7.29
N SER A 55 -5.64 10.42 -7.51
CA SER A 55 -4.44 9.94 -6.84
C SER A 55 -4.36 10.52 -5.43
N LYS A 56 -4.01 9.68 -4.47
CA LYS A 56 -3.76 10.09 -3.07
C LYS A 56 -2.30 9.94 -2.66
N TYR A 57 -1.52 9.18 -3.44
CA TYR A 57 -0.16 8.84 -3.09
C TYR A 57 0.77 9.06 -4.27
N MET A 58 2.02 9.36 -3.94
CA MET A 58 3.12 9.54 -4.86
C MET A 58 4.24 8.57 -4.49
N LEU A 59 4.74 7.85 -5.48
CA LEU A 59 5.80 6.85 -5.33
C LEU A 59 7.00 7.28 -6.16
N VAL A 60 8.18 7.37 -5.56
CA VAL A 60 9.43 7.53 -6.33
C VAL A 60 9.93 6.14 -6.67
N THR A 61 9.97 5.81 -7.95
CA THR A 61 10.46 4.51 -8.43
C THR A 61 11.99 4.45 -8.40
N GLN A 62 12.56 3.26 -8.54
CA GLN A 62 14.01 3.05 -8.63
C GLN A 62 14.69 3.84 -9.77
N LEU A 63 13.93 4.26 -10.79
CA LEU A 63 14.41 5.10 -11.89
C LEU A 63 14.25 6.60 -11.63
N ASN A 64 14.07 7.02 -10.37
CA ASN A 64 13.76 8.40 -9.96
C ASN A 64 12.52 8.99 -10.66
N ARG A 65 11.65 8.14 -11.23
CA ARG A 65 10.37 8.59 -11.79
C ARG A 65 9.33 8.68 -10.70
N VAL A 66 8.63 9.79 -10.67
CA VAL A 66 7.51 10.04 -9.78
C VAL A 66 6.26 9.45 -10.40
N LYS A 67 5.64 8.49 -9.69
CA LYS A 67 4.38 7.88 -10.09
C LYS A 67 3.25 8.23 -9.15
N ASN A 68 2.06 8.47 -9.69
CA ASN A 68 0.88 8.83 -8.91
C ASN A 68 -0.11 7.66 -8.85
N TYR A 69 -0.53 7.29 -7.64
CA TYR A 69 -1.42 6.16 -7.41
C TYR A 69 -2.60 6.54 -6.50
N CYS A 70 -3.79 6.04 -6.86
CA CYS A 70 -4.88 5.92 -5.90
C CYS A 70 -4.56 4.80 -4.89
N GLU A 71 -5.27 4.80 -3.76
CA GLU A 71 -5.03 3.84 -2.67
C GLU A 71 -5.15 2.37 -3.13
N VAL A 72 -6.16 2.08 -3.93
CA VAL A 72 -6.44 0.72 -4.42
C VAL A 72 -5.31 0.22 -5.31
N CYS A 73 -4.82 1.06 -6.23
CA CYS A 73 -3.73 0.69 -7.12
C CYS A 73 -2.39 0.61 -6.39
N LEU A 74 -2.14 1.48 -5.40
CA LEU A 74 -0.93 1.44 -4.60
C LEU A 74 -0.83 0.13 -3.80
N LEU A 75 -1.96 -0.31 -3.23
CA LEU A 75 -2.03 -1.48 -2.36
C LEU A 75 -2.48 -2.75 -3.09
N LYS A 76 -2.45 -2.78 -4.43
CA LYS A 76 -2.97 -3.91 -5.23
C LYS A 76 -2.32 -5.27 -4.89
N ASP A 77 -1.05 -5.25 -4.48
CA ASP A 77 -0.29 -6.45 -4.12
C ASP A 77 -0.52 -6.89 -2.66
N TYR A 78 -1.24 -6.07 -1.88
CA TYR A 78 -1.67 -6.33 -0.52
C TYR A 78 -3.12 -6.79 -0.53
N LYS A 79 -3.38 -8.07 -0.25
CA LYS A 79 -4.74 -8.62 -0.20
C LYS A 79 -5.40 -8.26 1.13
N LYS A 80 -6.68 -7.94 1.14
CA LYS A 80 -7.41 -7.76 2.41
C LYS A 80 -7.30 -9.02 3.26
N SER A 81 -7.01 -8.84 4.55
CA SER A 81 -7.06 -9.92 5.52
C SER A 81 -8.52 -10.18 5.90
N ILE A 82 -8.97 -11.44 5.76
CA ILE A 82 -10.31 -11.94 6.13
C ILE A 82 -10.19 -12.54 7.54
#